data_AF-A0AAD3STC9-F1
#
_entry.id   AF-A0AAD3STC9-F1
#
_cell.length_a   1.000
_cell.length_b   1.000
_cell.length_c   1.000
_cell.angle_alpha   90.00
_cell.angle_beta   90.00
_cell.angle_gamma   90.00
#
_symmetry.space_group_name_H-M   'P 1'
#
loop_
_entity.id
_entity.type
_entity.pdbx_description
1 polymer ?
#
loop_
_entity_poly.entity_id
_entity_poly.type
_entity_poly.pdbx_seq_one_letter_code
_entity_poly.pdbx_strand_id
1 'polypeptide(L)'
;MLLSLGVDCSISYDYGFEGIIQEEKVDCFNLPYYTASIQEVKTIVEDEGSFIINRLEAMELYWDIEGSCEGKNSFLSSGEKVAKMLRFVVESMLSCFFGIELMDELFGITDEDR
;
A
#
# COMPACT_ATOMS: atom_id res chain seq x y z
N MET A 1 3.73 19.26 3.50
CA MET A 1 2.30 18.91 3.56
C MET A 1 2.16 17.59 2.83
N LEU A 2 2.63 16.51 3.45
CA LEU A 2 2.52 15.16 2.94
C LEU A 2 1.35 14.56 3.71
N LEU A 3 0.17 14.55 3.09
CA LEU A 3 -1.02 14.02 3.74
C LEU A 3 -1.03 12.50 3.57
N SER A 4 -1.03 11.86 4.75
CA SER A 4 -1.34 10.48 5.07
C SER A 4 -2.02 9.69 3.95
N LEU A 5 -1.26 8.80 3.35
CA LEU A 5 -1.79 7.45 3.22
C LEU A 5 -2.16 7.02 4.64
N GLY A 6 -3.31 6.40 4.85
CA GLY A 6 -3.64 5.67 6.08
C GLY A 6 -2.76 4.42 6.28
N VAL A 7 -1.56 4.45 5.71
CA VAL A 7 -0.39 3.69 6.06
C VAL A 7 0.50 4.79 6.63
N ASP A 8 0.65 4.89 7.95
CA ASP A 8 1.84 5.54 8.47
C ASP A 8 2.99 4.84 7.75
N CYS A 9 3.59 5.54 6.77
CA CYS A 9 4.72 5.07 5.96
C CYS A 9 5.98 5.04 6.85
N SER A 10 5.88 4.30 7.95
CA SER A 10 6.96 3.79 8.76
C SER A 10 7.53 2.51 8.11
N ILE A 11 7.45 2.37 6.78
CA ILE A 11 8.45 1.56 6.08
C ILE A 11 9.82 2.28 6.17
N SER A 12 9.83 3.56 6.56
CA SER A 12 11.02 4.19 7.11
C SER A 12 11.30 3.60 8.51
N TYR A 13 12.34 2.76 8.59
CA TYR A 13 12.96 2.21 9.79
C TYR A 13 12.29 1.00 10.46
N ASP A 14 11.97 -0.05 9.71
CA ASP A 14 12.05 -1.38 10.34
C ASP A 14 13.51 -1.86 10.29
N TYR A 15 14.04 -2.24 11.46
CA TYR A 15 15.44 -2.66 11.70
C TYR A 15 15.92 -3.83 10.82
N GLY A 16 15.05 -4.40 9.98
CA GLY A 16 15.34 -5.52 9.09
C GLY A 16 16.02 -5.15 7.75
N PHE A 17 15.94 -3.90 7.30
CA PHE A 17 16.53 -3.48 6.00
C PHE A 17 17.86 -2.73 6.11
N GLU A 18 18.30 -2.45 7.35
CA GLU A 18 19.53 -1.70 7.60
C GLU A 18 20.75 -2.51 7.11
N GLY A 19 21.26 -2.13 5.94
CA GLY A 19 22.39 -2.80 5.26
C GLY A 19 22.03 -3.68 4.05
N ILE A 20 20.74 -3.90 3.76
CA ILE A 20 20.28 -4.69 2.59
C ILE A 20 20.08 -3.80 1.36
N ILE A 21 19.50 -2.61 1.57
CA ILE A 21 19.26 -1.62 0.52
C ILE A 21 20.01 -0.34 0.87
N GLN A 22 20.72 0.23 -0.10
CA GLN A 22 21.35 1.54 0.04
C GLN A 22 20.29 2.61 0.29
N GLU A 23 20.46 3.42 1.34
CA GLU A 23 19.55 4.50 1.70
C GLU A 23 19.28 5.43 0.52
N GLU A 24 20.32 5.74 -0.27
CA GLU A 24 20.21 6.60 -1.45
C GLU A 24 19.27 6.02 -2.52
N LYS A 25 19.16 4.69 -2.62
CA LYS A 25 18.21 4.04 -3.53
C LYS A 25 16.79 4.17 -3.02
N VAL A 26 16.57 4.03 -1.71
CA VAL A 26 15.24 4.23 -1.11
C VAL A 26 14.78 5.67 -1.32
N ASP A 27 15.66 6.64 -1.09
CA ASP A 27 15.37 8.07 -1.29
C ASP A 27 15.05 8.44 -2.75
N CYS A 28 15.62 7.72 -3.71
CA CYS A 28 15.33 7.91 -5.13
C CYS A 28 14.02 7.25 -5.59
N PHE A 29 13.48 6.31 -4.81
CA PHE A 29 12.29 5.57 -5.21
C PHE A 29 11.02 6.36 -4.86
N ASN A 30 10.27 6.75 -5.88
CA ASN A 30 8.94 7.35 -5.74
C ASN A 30 7.87 6.37 -6.23
N LEU A 31 6.86 6.11 -5.39
CA LEU A 31 5.71 5.33 -5.80
C LEU A 31 4.76 6.23 -6.61
N PRO A 32 4.38 5.86 -7.85
CA PRO A 32 3.47 6.66 -8.68
C PRO A 32 2.02 6.46 -8.25
N TYR A 33 1.75 6.63 -6.96
CA TYR A 33 0.43 6.46 -6.35
C TYR A 33 0.03 7.75 -5.65
N TYR A 34 -1.16 8.24 -5.99
CA TYR A 34 -1.72 9.46 -5.40
C TYR A 34 -3.14 9.19 -4.92
N THR A 35 -3.39 9.42 -3.64
CA THR A 35 -4.72 9.31 -3.05
C THR A 35 -5.35 10.70 -3.01
N ALA A 36 -6.12 11.02 -4.04
CA ALA A 36 -6.82 12.30 -4.11
C ALA A 36 -7.89 12.41 -3.01
N SER A 37 -8.01 13.60 -2.42
CA SER A 37 -9.10 13.88 -1.48
C SER A 37 -10.43 14.05 -2.23
N ILE A 38 -11.55 13.84 -1.53
CA ILE A 38 -12.87 14.07 -2.11
C ILE A 38 -13.05 15.52 -2.58
N GLN A 39 -12.45 16.49 -1.87
CA GLN A 39 -12.46 17.89 -2.27
C GLN A 39 -11.65 18.12 -3.55
N GLU A 40 -10.48 17.52 -3.67
CA GLU A 40 -9.63 17.67 -4.85
C GLU A 40 -10.28 17.05 -6.09
N VAL A 41 -10.84 15.86 -5.98
CA VAL A 41 -11.60 15.22 -7.07
C VAL A 41 -12.74 16.13 -7.52
N LYS A 42 -13.48 16.70 -6.55
CA LYS A 42 -14.57 17.63 -6.85
C LYS A 42 -14.08 18.84 -7.63
N THR A 43 -13.03 19.51 -7.15
CA THR A 43 -12.47 20.70 -7.78
C THR A 43 -12.03 20.41 -9.22
N ILE A 44 -11.29 19.33 -9.45
CA ILE A 44 -10.78 18.97 -10.78
C ILE A 44 -11.94 18.73 -11.77
N VAL A 45 -13.00 18.05 -11.33
CA VAL A 45 -14.16 17.76 -12.19
C VAL A 45 -14.96 19.02 -12.51
N GLU A 46 -15.14 19.91 -11.53
CA GLU A 46 -15.83 21.20 -11.74
C GLU A 46 -15.02 22.15 -12.64
N ASP A 47 -13.69 22.16 -12.49
CA ASP A 47 -12.78 22.98 -13.31
C ASP A 47 -12.71 22.48 -14.77
N GLU A 48 -12.78 21.17 -15.00
CA GLU A 48 -12.78 20.58 -16.34
C GLU A 48 -14.11 20.84 -17.08
N GLY A 49 -15.25 20.74 -16.38
CA GLY A 49 -16.55 21.22 -16.84
C GLY A 49 -17.33 20.34 -17.82
N SER A 50 -16.80 19.18 -18.25
CA SER A 50 -17.52 18.23 -19.12
C SER A 50 -18.48 17.31 -18.36
N PHE A 51 -18.33 17.20 -17.03
CA PHE A 51 -19.11 16.29 -16.19
C PHE A 51 -19.96 17.04 -15.15
N ILE A 52 -21.11 16.45 -14.82
CA ILE A 52 -21.99 16.93 -13.74
C ILE A 52 -21.92 15.91 -12.59
N ILE A 53 -21.53 16.38 -11.41
CA ILE A 53 -21.46 15.54 -10.21
C ILE A 53 -22.87 15.37 -9.62
N ASN A 54 -23.48 14.20 -9.83
CA ASN A 54 -24.79 13.87 -9.24
C ASN A 54 -24.67 13.36 -7.79
N ARG A 55 -23.60 12.62 -7.48
CA ARG A 55 -23.31 12.07 -6.15
C ARG A 55 -21.80 11.88 -6.02
N LEU A 56 -21.24 12.28 -4.89
CA LEU A 56 -19.83 12.10 -4.57
C LEU A 56 -19.72 11.73 -3.08
N GLU A 57 -19.17 10.55 -2.81
CA GLU A 57 -19.06 9.99 -1.47
C GLU A 57 -17.71 9.28 -1.30
N ALA A 58 -17.16 9.33 -0.09
CA ALA A 58 -15.98 8.61 0.31
C ALA A 58 -16.34 7.69 1.48
N MET A 59 -15.75 6.49 1.51
CA MET A 59 -15.94 5.54 2.59
C MET A 59 -14.58 5.06 3.09
N GLU A 60 -14.46 4.91 4.40
CA GLU A 60 -13.31 4.27 5.02
C GLU A 60 -13.45 2.76 4.87
N LEU A 61 -12.38 2.12 4.36
CA LEU A 61 -12.29 0.67 4.30
C LEU A 61 -11.27 0.22 5.34
N TYR A 62 -11.70 -0.72 6.17
CA TYR A 62 -10.83 -1.40 7.12
C TYR A 62 -10.02 -2.47 6.39
N TRP A 63 -8.70 -2.47 6.60
CA TRP A 63 -7.78 -3.42 5.96
C TRP A 63 -7.95 -4.84 6.50
N ASP A 64 -8.44 -4.96 7.74
CA ASP A 64 -8.85 -6.20 8.39
C ASP A 64 -10.30 -6.55 7.99
N ILE A 65 -10.46 -7.18 6.83
CA ILE A 65 -11.75 -7.77 6.43
C ILE A 65 -12.02 -9.00 7.32
N GLU A 66 -12.46 -8.81 8.56
CA GLU A 66 -13.07 -9.86 9.38
C GLU A 66 -14.60 -9.85 9.15
N GLY A 67 -14.98 -10.24 7.93
CA GLY A 67 -16.37 -10.49 7.57
C GLY A 67 -16.67 -12.00 7.57
N SER A 68 -17.19 -12.51 8.69
CA SER A 68 -17.85 -13.83 8.83
C SER A 68 -16.98 -15.09 8.80
N CYS A 69 -16.38 -15.44 9.94
CA CYS A 69 -16.36 -16.82 10.43
C CYS A 69 -15.96 -16.88 11.92
N GLU A 70 -16.86 -17.39 12.74
CA GLU A 70 -16.53 -17.81 14.11
C GLU A 70 -15.43 -18.89 14.06
N GLY A 71 -14.20 -18.54 14.44
CA GLY A 71 -13.12 -19.53 14.43
C GLY A 71 -11.74 -18.95 14.75
N LYS A 72 -11.44 -18.87 16.04
CA LYS A 72 -10.11 -18.82 16.71
C LYS A 72 -8.87 -18.71 15.78
N ASN A 73 -8.08 -17.64 16.01
CA ASN A 73 -6.77 -17.24 15.43
C ASN A 73 -6.76 -16.21 14.27
N SER A 74 -7.58 -15.15 14.33
CA SER A 74 -7.69 -14.18 13.23
C SER A 74 -6.63 -13.06 13.18
N PHE A 75 -5.84 -12.81 14.23
CA PHE A 75 -4.92 -11.65 14.24
C PHE A 75 -3.68 -11.79 13.34
N LEU A 76 -3.06 -12.98 13.30
CA LEU A 76 -1.91 -13.25 12.41
C LEU A 76 -2.34 -13.28 10.93
N SER A 77 -3.59 -13.64 10.64
CA SER A 77 -4.13 -13.73 9.28
C SER A 77 -4.45 -12.39 8.61
N SER A 78 -4.52 -11.29 9.38
CA SER A 78 -4.81 -9.97 8.82
C SER A 78 -3.57 -9.36 8.17
N GLY A 79 -2.43 -9.38 8.87
CA GLY A 79 -1.16 -8.83 8.37
C GLY A 79 -0.65 -9.55 7.12
N GLU A 80 -0.72 -10.89 7.09
CA GLU A 80 -0.31 -11.69 5.94
C GLU A 80 -1.18 -11.41 4.69
N LYS A 81 -2.50 -11.30 4.87
CA LYS A 81 -3.41 -10.95 3.76
C LYS A 81 -3.11 -9.55 3.21
N VAL A 82 -2.86 -8.59 4.09
CA VAL A 82 -2.47 -7.22 3.69
C VAL A 82 -1.12 -7.23 2.97
N ALA A 83 -0.13 -7.96 3.48
CA ALA A 83 1.19 -8.10 2.85
C ALA A 83 1.10 -8.75 1.45
N LYS A 84 0.32 -9.83 1.30
CA LYS A 84 0.06 -10.48 0.01
C LYS A 84 -0.68 -9.55 -0.97
N MET A 85 -1.66 -8.79 -0.50
CA MET A 85 -2.37 -7.78 -1.31
C MET A 85 -1.42 -6.67 -1.78
N LEU A 86 -0.60 -6.13 -0.87
CA LEU A 86 0.40 -5.12 -1.21
C LEU A 86 1.41 -5.69 -2.21
N ARG A 87 1.93 -6.90 -1.99
CA ARG A 87 2.84 -7.58 -2.91
C ARG A 87 2.25 -7.65 -4.30
N PHE A 88 1.02 -8.15 -4.44
CA PHE A 88 0.34 -8.23 -5.73
C PHE A 88 0.27 -6.88 -6.46
N VAL A 89 0.06 -5.78 -5.74
CA VAL A 89 -0.08 -4.43 -6.32
C VAL A 89 1.26 -3.80 -6.67
N VAL A 90 2.28 -3.92 -5.80
CA VAL A 90 3.52 -3.13 -5.93
C VAL A 90 4.78 -3.92 -6.29
N GLU A 91 4.77 -5.26 -6.23
CA GLU A 91 5.95 -6.10 -6.46
C GLU A 91 6.59 -5.86 -7.83
N SER A 92 5.80 -5.69 -8.89
CA SER A 92 6.34 -5.44 -10.24
C SER A 92 7.19 -4.17 -10.30
N MET A 93 6.79 -3.11 -9.58
CA MET A 93 7.53 -1.85 -9.53
C MET A 93 8.76 -1.96 -8.64
N LEU A 94 8.60 -2.60 -7.47
CA LEU A 94 9.69 -2.78 -6.52
C LEU A 94 10.79 -3.70 -7.07
N SER A 95 10.43 -4.80 -7.72
CA SER A 95 11.38 -5.73 -8.35
C SER A 95 12.12 -5.10 -9.51
N CYS A 96 11.48 -4.21 -10.27
CA CYS A 96 12.14 -3.45 -11.34
C CYS A 96 13.25 -2.52 -10.82
N PHE A 97 13.05 -1.92 -9.63
CA PHE A 97 13.95 -0.92 -9.08
C PHE A 97 14.98 -1.49 -8.10
N PHE A 98 14.56 -2.41 -7.21
CA PHE A 98 15.39 -3.00 -6.16
C PHE A 98 15.91 -4.41 -6.50
N GLY A 99 15.29 -5.10 -7.46
CA GLY A 99 15.64 -6.47 -7.85
C GLY A 99 14.68 -7.52 -7.27
N ILE A 100 14.44 -8.60 -8.03
CA ILE A 100 13.50 -9.67 -7.65
C ILE A 100 13.95 -10.47 -6.41
N GLU A 101 15.26 -10.55 -6.18
CA GLU A 101 15.86 -11.33 -5.10
C GLU A 101 15.43 -10.84 -3.71
N LEU A 102 15.07 -9.56 -3.59
CA LEU A 102 14.67 -8.93 -2.32
C LEU A 102 13.16 -9.01 -2.04
N MET A 103 12.34 -9.43 -3.02
CA MET A 103 10.88 -9.36 -2.88
C MET A 103 10.35 -10.40 -1.88
N ASP A 104 10.95 -11.59 -1.85
CA ASP A 104 10.53 -12.65 -0.91
C ASP A 104 10.84 -12.25 0.55
N GLU A 105 12.00 -11.64 0.80
CA GLU A 105 12.38 -11.10 2.11
C GLU A 105 11.52 -9.90 2.52
N LEU A 106 11.24 -8.97 1.60
CA LEU A 106 10.42 -7.79 1.84
C LEU A 106 8.99 -8.11 2.25
N PHE A 107 8.39 -9.14 1.65
CA PHE A 107 7.03 -9.55 1.98
C PHE A 107 6.97 -10.71 2.99
N GLY A 108 8.11 -11.13 3.54
CA GLY A 108 8.19 -12.17 4.56
C GLY A 108 7.64 -13.53 4.12
N ILE A 109 7.72 -13.86 2.83
CA ILE A 109 7.18 -15.13 2.30
C ILE A 109 8.14 -16.26 2.64
N THR A 110 7.66 -17.27 3.38
CA THR A 110 8.36 -18.54 3.61
C THR A 110 7.90 -19.59 2.59
N ASP A 111 8.71 -20.63 2.37
CA ASP A 111 8.49 -21.66 1.33
C ASP A 111 7.13 -22.41 1.40
N GLU A 112 6.32 -22.23 2.46
CA GLU A 112 4.98 -22.82 2.59
C GLU A 112 3.90 -22.13 1.72
N ASP A 113 4.19 -20.96 1.16
CA ASP A 113 3.24 -20.09 0.45
C ASP A 113 3.34 -20.13 -1.09
N ARG A 114 4.21 -20.98 -1.66
CA ARG A 114 4.49 -21.05 -3.11
C ARG A 114 3.71 -22.12 -3.86
#